data_AF-A0A976JJ32-F1
#
_entry.id   AF-A0A976JJ32-F1
#
_cell.length_a   1.000
_cell.length_b   1.000
_cell.length_c   1.000
_cell.angle_alpha   90.00
_cell.angle_beta   90.00
_cell.angle_gamma   90.00
#
_symmetry.space_group_name_H-M   'P 1'
#
loop_
_entity.id
_entity.type
_entity.pdbx_description
1 polymer ?
#
loop_
_entity_poly.entity_id
_entity_poly.type
_entity_poly.pdbx_seq_one_letter_code
_entity_poly.pdbx_strand_id
1 'polypeptide(L)'
;MTYAIMELKDMKGFILTSDSYDQGIPAGVNRHVTVFHGKGERGPFELRFTNNLPLFFVDRAADFQLAPGIERKQVDLKNFQGNAVDCLYFQTYDQLLKTRDDLASKGVRTFESDVRTPERFLMERFINGAVEVQGESTIENGKLVFNNPTIRKADYLPNLEICSLDIETSMGNDLFSIALHQYGNEEKKIVFMRGEPRPTELEYMKLFSSEKEVLLAFLQCLSEWDPDILIGWHVVGFDLAFLEKKCQQYGLELTIGRSRRAARIVERKGAGWFARLDGRVVVDGPQAMRAAFYSFENFKLQTVASEILGASKDIEATGMDKVEEIERRFREDKESLAKYNLLDCELVSEIYQKTGLIELITTRVTLSGMLMDRIGVSTAAFDHFFLPRLHRKGFVASNIIDIVREGHAAGGLVIDSVVGLHDNVAVLDFKSLYPSIIRTFKIDPYSRLMQDHNPVTTPAGLKFSGTEHILPDFIEELMEKRKNAKELGDALTGRTGTGNRKAGRIQP
;
A
#
# COMPACT_ATOMS: atom_id res chain seq x y z
N MET A 1 -7.08 22.47 -23.77
CA MET A 1 -6.64 21.41 -24.70
C MET A 1 -7.85 20.60 -25.10
N THR A 2 -7.99 20.27 -26.38
CA THR A 2 -9.10 19.50 -26.92
C THR A 2 -9.14 18.11 -26.26
N TYR A 3 -10.20 17.81 -25.51
CA TYR A 3 -10.42 16.49 -24.94
C TYR A 3 -10.82 15.55 -26.08
N ALA A 4 -9.90 14.71 -26.56
CA ALA A 4 -10.29 13.60 -27.41
C ALA A 4 -11.10 12.64 -26.54
N ILE A 5 -12.42 12.58 -26.78
CA ILE A 5 -13.27 11.58 -26.14
C ILE A 5 -13.00 10.25 -26.84
N MET A 6 -12.52 9.27 -26.09
CA MET A 6 -12.29 7.93 -26.57
C MET A 6 -13.20 6.98 -25.81
N GLU A 7 -14.10 6.31 -26.52
CA GLU A 7 -14.79 5.15 -25.97
C GLU A 7 -13.81 3.99 -25.95
N LEU A 8 -13.40 3.57 -24.75
CA LEU A 8 -12.53 2.43 -24.57
C LEU A 8 -13.37 1.26 -24.08
N LYS A 9 -13.28 0.15 -24.82
CA LYS A 9 -13.80 -1.15 -24.41
C LYS A 9 -12.65 -1.97 -23.86
N ASP A 10 -12.86 -2.52 -22.68
CA ASP A 10 -12.00 -3.53 -22.05
C ASP A 10 -10.54 -3.12 -21.82
N MET A 11 -10.29 -1.85 -21.43
CA MET A 11 -8.93 -1.40 -21.08
C MET A 11 -8.48 -2.06 -19.78
N LYS A 12 -7.37 -2.80 -19.82
CA LYS A 12 -6.80 -3.42 -18.62
C LYS A 12 -5.82 -2.48 -17.93
N GLY A 13 -5.84 -2.53 -16.60
CA GLY A 13 -4.91 -1.76 -15.79
C GLY A 13 -4.78 -2.28 -14.36
N PHE A 14 -3.89 -1.62 -13.62
CA PHE A 14 -3.60 -1.93 -12.23
C PHE A 14 -3.76 -0.69 -11.37
N ILE A 15 -4.59 -0.75 -10.34
CA ILE A 15 -4.80 0.33 -9.38
C ILE A 15 -3.57 0.44 -8.48
N LEU A 16 -2.99 1.63 -8.42
CA LEU A 16 -1.82 1.95 -7.61
C LEU A 16 -2.23 2.61 -6.30
N THR A 17 -3.11 3.61 -6.37
CA THR A 17 -3.57 4.37 -5.20
C THR A 17 -5.07 4.68 -5.29
N SER A 18 -5.66 4.95 -4.14
CA SER A 18 -7.06 5.36 -4.02
C SER A 18 -7.20 6.55 -3.08
N ASP A 19 -8.10 7.47 -3.41
CA ASP A 19 -8.54 8.55 -2.53
C ASP A 19 -10.06 8.67 -2.54
N SER A 20 -10.59 9.45 -1.61
CA SER A 20 -12.01 9.83 -1.60
C SER A 20 -12.21 11.15 -0.88
N TYR A 21 -13.11 11.98 -1.40
CA TYR A 21 -13.39 13.30 -0.83
C TYR A 21 -14.85 13.71 -1.10
N ASP A 22 -15.36 14.63 -0.30
CA ASP A 22 -16.65 15.25 -0.54
C ASP A 22 -16.45 16.53 -1.37
N GLN A 23 -17.07 16.59 -2.54
CA GLN A 23 -16.96 17.71 -3.48
C GLN A 23 -18.21 18.60 -3.41
N GLY A 24 -18.01 19.90 -3.28
CA GLY A 24 -19.09 20.88 -3.43
C GLY A 24 -19.53 21.01 -4.89
N ILE A 25 -20.85 20.95 -5.13
CA ILE A 25 -21.45 21.16 -6.45
C ILE A 25 -22.18 22.52 -6.43
N PRO A 26 -22.18 23.31 -7.53
CA PRO A 26 -22.87 24.61 -7.59
C PRO A 26 -24.35 24.61 -7.18
N ALA A 27 -25.02 23.45 -7.24
CA ALA A 27 -26.40 23.26 -6.77
C ALA A 27 -26.55 23.21 -5.24
N GLY A 28 -25.48 23.37 -4.47
CA GLY A 28 -25.48 23.40 -3.00
C GLY A 28 -25.51 22.02 -2.32
N VAL A 29 -25.52 20.92 -3.09
CA VAL A 29 -25.46 19.56 -2.56
C VAL A 29 -24.04 19.03 -2.73
N ASN A 30 -23.34 18.81 -1.62
CA ASN A 30 -22.04 18.13 -1.63
C ASN A 30 -22.23 16.66 -2.03
N ARG A 31 -21.32 16.13 -2.83
CA ARG A 31 -21.34 14.74 -3.29
C ARG A 31 -20.02 14.05 -3.01
N HIS A 32 -20.10 12.83 -2.51
CA HIS A 32 -18.94 11.99 -2.32
C HIS A 32 -18.33 11.55 -3.66
N VAL A 33 -17.01 11.65 -3.78
CA VAL A 33 -16.24 11.20 -4.93
C VAL A 33 -15.22 10.18 -4.46
N THR A 34 -15.23 9.00 -5.06
CA THR A 34 -14.19 7.97 -4.91
C THR A 34 -13.29 8.01 -6.14
N VAL A 35 -11.98 8.04 -5.94
CA VAL A 35 -10.99 8.14 -7.01
C VAL A 35 -10.00 6.99 -6.90
N PHE A 36 -9.72 6.34 -8.04
CA PHE A 36 -8.65 5.37 -8.18
C PHE A 36 -7.68 5.85 -9.24
N HIS A 37 -6.39 5.72 -8.97
CA HIS A 37 -5.33 6.00 -9.93
C HIS A 37 -4.58 4.71 -10.20
N GLY A 38 -4.15 4.53 -11.44
CA GLY A 38 -3.43 3.32 -11.82
C GLY A 38 -2.63 3.44 -13.10
N LYS A 39 -2.01 2.33 -13.47
CA LYS A 39 -1.25 2.16 -14.71
C LYS A 39 -1.93 1.12 -15.58
N GLY A 40 -2.38 1.52 -16.76
CA GLY A 40 -3.01 0.64 -17.76
C GLY A 40 -2.15 0.45 -18.99
N GLU A 41 -2.67 -0.33 -19.94
CA GLU A 41 -2.00 -0.62 -21.23
C GLU A 41 -1.67 0.65 -22.04
N ARG A 42 -2.41 1.73 -21.79
CA ARG A 42 -2.26 3.03 -22.48
C ARG A 42 -1.61 4.10 -21.60
N GLY A 43 -0.92 3.71 -20.54
CA GLY A 43 -0.29 4.62 -19.58
C GLY A 43 -1.16 4.88 -18.36
N PRO A 44 -0.94 5.99 -17.64
CA PRO A 44 -1.66 6.27 -16.41
C PRO A 44 -3.13 6.54 -16.64
N PHE A 45 -3.95 6.12 -15.67
CA PHE A 45 -5.38 6.40 -15.66
C PHE A 45 -5.87 6.89 -14.29
N GLU A 46 -7.02 7.54 -14.33
CA GLU A 46 -7.81 7.95 -13.17
C GLU A 46 -9.28 7.56 -13.38
N LEU A 47 -9.87 6.91 -12.38
CA LEU A 47 -11.28 6.52 -12.37
C LEU A 47 -11.98 7.33 -11.28
N ARG A 48 -12.97 8.14 -11.66
CA ARG A 48 -13.77 8.96 -10.75
C ARG A 48 -15.17 8.37 -10.63
N PHE A 49 -15.60 8.06 -9.41
CA PHE A 49 -16.94 7.56 -9.13
C PHE A 49 -17.68 8.54 -8.23
N THR A 50 -18.78 9.07 -8.77
CA THR A 50 -19.72 9.92 -8.04
C THR A 50 -21.01 9.17 -7.72
N ASN A 51 -21.30 8.08 -8.43
CA ASN A 51 -22.50 7.25 -8.27
C ASN A 51 -22.38 6.17 -7.19
N ASN A 52 -21.26 6.12 -6.47
CA ASN A 52 -21.04 5.20 -5.36
C ASN A 52 -21.14 5.95 -4.02
N LEU A 53 -22.25 5.76 -3.33
CA LEU A 53 -22.53 6.43 -2.07
C LEU A 53 -21.85 5.70 -0.90
N PRO A 54 -21.27 6.43 0.08
CA PRO A 54 -20.92 5.85 1.37
C PRO A 54 -22.14 5.19 2.02
N LEU A 55 -21.92 4.10 2.76
CA LEU A 55 -23.00 3.35 3.39
C LEU A 55 -22.55 2.62 4.66
N PHE A 56 -23.52 2.28 5.51
CA PHE A 56 -23.39 1.26 6.56
C PHE A 56 -24.75 0.61 6.86
N PHE A 57 -24.77 -0.41 7.71
CA PHE A 57 -26.00 -1.12 8.07
C PHE A 57 -26.45 -0.86 9.50
N VAL A 58 -27.75 -1.03 9.73
CA VAL A 58 -28.42 -0.90 11.04
C VAL A 58 -29.48 -2.00 11.16
N ASP A 59 -29.85 -2.37 12.39
CA ASP A 59 -30.99 -3.26 12.61
C ASP A 59 -32.27 -2.65 12.00
N ARG A 60 -33.05 -3.44 11.25
CA ARG A 60 -34.30 -2.98 10.63
C ARG A 60 -35.32 -2.50 11.65
N ALA A 61 -35.34 -3.14 12.83
CA ALA A 61 -36.23 -2.77 13.91
C ALA A 61 -35.78 -1.50 14.66
N ALA A 62 -34.58 -0.96 14.39
CA ALA A 62 -34.11 0.25 15.05
C ALA A 62 -34.93 1.46 14.58
N ASP A 63 -35.48 2.19 15.56
CA ASP A 63 -36.26 3.40 15.36
C ASP A 63 -35.39 4.63 15.64
N PHE A 64 -35.26 5.50 14.65
CA PHE A 64 -34.52 6.75 14.71
C PHE A 64 -34.92 7.66 13.55
N GLN A 65 -34.75 8.97 13.74
CA GLN A 65 -34.97 9.95 12.68
C GLN A 65 -33.70 10.16 11.85
N LEU A 66 -33.85 10.18 10.53
CA LEU A 66 -32.78 10.45 9.60
C LEU A 66 -32.74 11.93 9.20
N ALA A 67 -31.53 12.46 9.08
CA ALA A 67 -31.35 13.77 8.48
C ALA A 67 -31.73 13.75 6.99
N PRO A 68 -32.18 14.88 6.40
CA PRO A 68 -32.50 14.97 4.99
C PRO A 68 -31.33 14.53 4.08
N GLY A 69 -31.65 13.80 3.01
CA GLY A 69 -30.68 13.33 2.02
C GLY A 69 -30.05 11.96 2.32
N ILE A 70 -30.32 11.37 3.50
CA ILE A 70 -29.94 10.00 3.82
C ILE A 70 -31.06 9.06 3.37
N GLU A 71 -30.72 8.04 2.56
CA GLU A 71 -31.66 7.02 2.12
C GLU A 71 -31.53 5.78 3.00
N ARG A 72 -32.65 5.27 3.51
CA ARG A 72 -32.73 3.97 4.20
C ARG A 72 -33.43 2.96 3.32
N LYS A 73 -32.76 1.85 3.02
CA LYS A 73 -33.27 0.80 2.12
C LYS A 73 -33.25 -0.56 2.80
N GLN A 74 -34.36 -1.29 2.67
CA GLN A 74 -34.40 -2.69 3.09
C GLN A 74 -33.51 -3.54 2.16
N VAL A 75 -32.71 -4.41 2.77
CA VAL A 75 -31.81 -5.33 2.08
C VAL A 75 -32.05 -6.75 2.56
N ASP A 76 -31.72 -7.74 1.72
CA ASP A 76 -31.83 -9.17 2.09
C ASP A 76 -30.56 -9.63 2.82
N LEU A 77 -30.26 -8.96 3.95
CA LEU A 77 -29.12 -9.26 4.80
C LEU A 77 -29.56 -9.31 6.27
N LYS A 78 -28.78 -10.02 7.08
CA LYS A 78 -28.96 -10.16 8.53
C LYS A 78 -27.65 -9.90 9.28
N ASN A 79 -27.73 -9.50 10.54
CA ASN A 79 -26.57 -9.52 11.43
C ASN A 79 -26.33 -10.93 12.00
N PHE A 80 -25.27 -11.10 12.80
CA PHE A 80 -24.89 -12.41 13.37
C PHE A 80 -25.85 -12.89 14.47
N GLN A 81 -26.76 -12.04 14.94
CA GLN A 81 -27.86 -12.42 15.83
C GLN A 81 -29.10 -12.90 15.05
N GLY A 82 -29.06 -12.86 13.72
CA GLY A 82 -30.17 -13.27 12.84
C GLY A 82 -31.21 -12.18 12.59
N ASN A 83 -31.02 -10.96 13.11
CA ASN A 83 -31.92 -9.85 12.87
C ASN A 83 -31.72 -9.31 11.46
N ALA A 84 -32.82 -8.98 10.78
CA ALA A 84 -32.74 -8.33 9.48
C ALA A 84 -32.19 -6.90 9.61
N VAL A 85 -31.37 -6.48 8.65
CA VAL A 85 -30.78 -5.14 8.62
C VAL A 85 -31.33 -4.30 7.47
N ASP A 86 -31.22 -2.99 7.63
CA ASP A 86 -31.39 -2.01 6.54
C ASP A 86 -30.04 -1.37 6.23
N CYS A 87 -29.89 -0.88 4.99
CA CYS A 87 -28.73 -0.12 4.55
C CYS A 87 -29.04 1.38 4.56
N LEU A 88 -28.14 2.18 5.11
CA LEU A 88 -28.19 3.65 5.04
C LEU A 88 -27.18 4.13 4.00
N TYR A 89 -27.64 4.93 3.03
CA TYR A 89 -26.80 5.55 2.00
C TYR A 89 -26.69 7.06 2.22
N PHE A 90 -25.48 7.59 2.11
CA PHE A 90 -25.14 8.97 2.41
C PHE A 90 -24.69 9.73 1.17
N GLN A 91 -25.02 11.02 1.03
CA GLN A 91 -24.53 11.82 -0.08
C GLN A 91 -23.06 12.21 0.09
N THR A 92 -22.61 12.31 1.35
CA THR A 92 -21.24 12.68 1.72
C THR A 92 -20.68 11.74 2.79
N TYR A 93 -19.36 11.64 2.87
CA TYR A 93 -18.69 10.89 3.92
C TYR A 93 -18.84 11.58 5.28
N ASP A 94 -18.87 12.92 5.31
CA ASP A 94 -19.16 13.68 6.53
C ASP A 94 -20.54 13.35 7.13
N GLN A 95 -21.57 13.19 6.29
CA GLN A 95 -22.89 12.74 6.74
C GLN A 95 -22.82 11.35 7.36
N LEU A 96 -22.10 10.41 6.73
CA LEU A 96 -21.90 9.06 7.27
C LEU A 96 -21.30 9.13 8.68
N LEU A 97 -20.22 9.89 8.87
CA LEU A 97 -19.54 9.99 10.16
C LEU A 97 -20.44 10.58 11.24
N LYS A 98 -21.13 11.70 10.93
CA LYS A 98 -22.06 12.35 11.87
C LYS A 98 -23.22 11.44 12.24
N THR A 99 -23.82 10.74 11.28
CA THR A 99 -24.93 9.83 11.57
C THR A 99 -24.46 8.61 12.35
N ARG A 100 -23.28 8.05 12.05
CA ARG A 100 -22.69 6.96 12.85
C ARG A 100 -22.57 7.37 14.31
N ASP A 101 -22.01 8.55 14.57
CA ASP A 101 -21.75 9.03 15.93
C ASP A 101 -23.05 9.39 16.67
N ASP A 102 -24.03 9.99 15.97
CA ASP A 102 -25.37 10.26 16.50
C ASP A 102 -26.10 8.96 16.88
N LEU A 103 -26.11 7.96 15.99
CA LEU A 103 -26.73 6.66 16.26
C LEU A 103 -26.05 5.94 17.42
N ALA A 104 -24.72 5.96 17.48
CA ALA A 104 -23.97 5.40 18.59
C ALA A 104 -24.33 6.07 19.93
N SER A 105 -24.50 7.40 19.95
CA SER A 105 -24.93 8.14 21.15
C SER A 105 -26.32 7.77 21.64
N LYS A 106 -27.19 7.29 20.73
CA LYS A 106 -28.56 6.83 21.01
C LYS A 106 -28.64 5.33 21.29
N GLY A 107 -27.51 4.64 21.36
CA GLY A 107 -27.45 3.19 21.57
C GLY A 107 -27.87 2.36 20.36
N VAL A 108 -28.01 2.97 19.18
CA VAL A 108 -28.32 2.25 17.94
C VAL A 108 -27.02 1.66 17.39
N ARG A 109 -26.99 0.34 17.22
CA ARG A 109 -25.82 -0.34 16.67
C ARG A 109 -25.73 -0.09 15.16
N THR A 110 -24.53 0.25 14.70
CA THR A 110 -24.18 0.30 13.28
C THR A 110 -23.25 -0.88 12.96
N PHE A 111 -23.28 -1.36 11.73
CA PHE A 111 -22.42 -2.44 11.25
C PHE A 111 -21.66 -1.97 10.02
N GLU A 112 -20.36 -2.30 9.98
CA GLU A 112 -19.45 -1.99 8.87
C GLU A 112 -19.32 -0.49 8.56
N SER A 113 -19.57 0.38 9.54
CA SER A 113 -19.44 1.85 9.42
C SER A 113 -17.99 2.35 9.44
N ASP A 114 -17.04 1.45 9.67
CA ASP A 114 -15.60 1.64 9.61
C ASP A 114 -15.01 1.34 8.22
N VAL A 115 -15.76 0.68 7.33
CA VAL A 115 -15.32 0.35 5.98
C VAL A 115 -15.36 1.59 5.10
N ARG A 116 -14.17 2.03 4.70
CA ARG A 116 -13.99 3.19 3.81
C ARG A 116 -14.53 2.93 2.41
N THR A 117 -14.97 4.00 1.75
CA THR A 117 -15.65 3.91 0.44
C THR A 117 -14.80 3.26 -0.66
N PRO A 118 -13.51 3.62 -0.87
CA PRO A 118 -12.69 2.96 -1.89
C PRO A 118 -12.55 1.45 -1.66
N GLU A 119 -12.34 1.05 -0.41
CA GLU A 119 -12.18 -0.35 0.00
C GLU A 119 -13.48 -1.12 -0.23
N ARG A 120 -14.63 -0.57 0.21
CA ARG A 120 -15.96 -1.15 -0.04
C ARG A 120 -16.18 -1.36 -1.53
N PHE A 121 -15.83 -0.35 -2.33
CA PHE A 121 -16.07 -0.37 -3.77
C PHE A 121 -15.31 -1.48 -4.48
N LEU A 122 -14.04 -1.69 -4.11
CA LEU A 122 -13.20 -2.74 -4.67
C LEU A 122 -13.57 -4.13 -4.16
N MET A 123 -13.77 -4.29 -2.84
CA MET A 123 -14.02 -5.61 -2.23
C MET A 123 -15.33 -6.24 -2.74
N GLU A 124 -16.41 -5.46 -2.88
CA GLU A 124 -17.71 -5.95 -3.37
C GLU A 124 -17.69 -6.38 -4.84
N ARG A 125 -16.63 -5.99 -5.57
CA ARG A 125 -16.36 -6.39 -6.96
C ARG A 125 -15.27 -7.45 -7.07
N PHE A 126 -14.75 -7.92 -5.95
CA PHE A 126 -13.61 -8.85 -5.87
C PHE A 126 -12.36 -8.33 -6.62
N ILE A 127 -12.18 -7.00 -6.67
CA ILE A 127 -11.06 -6.35 -7.35
C ILE A 127 -9.92 -6.18 -6.35
N ASN A 128 -8.83 -6.90 -6.58
CA ASN A 128 -7.67 -6.83 -5.69
C ASN A 128 -6.64 -5.78 -6.13
N GLY A 129 -6.68 -5.33 -7.39
CA GLY A 129 -5.77 -4.32 -7.94
C GLY A 129 -5.86 -4.25 -9.46
N ALA A 130 -5.79 -5.41 -10.12
CA ALA A 130 -6.01 -5.53 -11.55
C ALA A 130 -7.49 -5.34 -11.92
N VAL A 131 -7.73 -4.48 -12.90
CA VAL A 131 -9.06 -4.02 -13.29
C VAL A 131 -9.19 -3.96 -14.81
N GLU A 132 -10.37 -4.28 -15.30
CA GLU A 132 -10.79 -3.98 -16.67
C GLU A 132 -11.81 -2.84 -16.62
N VAL A 133 -11.61 -1.84 -17.47
CA VAL A 133 -12.35 -0.58 -17.50
C VAL A 133 -13.08 -0.43 -18.83
N GLN A 134 -14.39 -0.15 -18.75
CA GLN A 134 -15.24 0.14 -19.90
C GLN A 134 -15.96 1.48 -19.69
N GLY A 135 -15.81 2.39 -20.65
CA GLY A 135 -16.50 3.68 -20.62
C GLY A 135 -15.82 4.74 -21.46
N GLU A 136 -16.43 5.92 -21.49
CA GLU A 136 -15.84 7.11 -22.11
C GLU A 136 -14.67 7.62 -21.26
N SER A 137 -13.60 7.99 -21.96
CA SER A 137 -12.42 8.60 -21.35
C SER A 137 -12.06 9.90 -22.03
N THR A 138 -11.47 10.80 -21.25
CA THR A 138 -10.79 12.01 -21.73
C THR A 138 -9.30 11.91 -21.42
N ILE A 139 -8.46 12.60 -22.18
CA ILE A 139 -7.04 12.76 -21.83
C ILE A 139 -6.89 14.09 -21.07
N GLU A 140 -6.47 14.01 -19.81
CA GLU A 140 -6.19 15.19 -18.97
C GLU A 140 -4.77 15.09 -18.45
N ASN A 141 -3.90 16.07 -18.72
CA ASN A 141 -2.52 16.12 -18.20
C ASN A 141 -1.73 14.80 -18.40
N GLY A 142 -1.86 14.18 -19.58
CA GLY A 142 -1.13 12.97 -19.94
C GLY A 142 -1.69 11.65 -19.40
N LYS A 143 -2.84 11.67 -18.70
CA LYS A 143 -3.52 10.46 -18.20
C LYS A 143 -4.93 10.33 -18.78
N LEU A 144 -5.42 9.09 -18.85
CA LEU A 144 -6.81 8.78 -19.18
C LEU A 144 -7.69 9.02 -17.96
N VAL A 145 -8.75 9.80 -18.08
CA VAL A 145 -9.70 10.08 -17.01
C VAL A 145 -11.07 9.54 -17.39
N PHE A 146 -11.63 8.71 -16.52
CA PHE A 146 -12.94 8.10 -16.69
C PHE A 146 -13.89 8.61 -15.60
N ASN A 147 -15.10 9.02 -15.99
CA ASN A 147 -16.12 9.45 -15.05
C ASN A 147 -17.25 8.41 -15.01
N ASN A 148 -17.40 7.74 -13.86
CA ASN A 148 -18.31 6.63 -13.61
C ASN A 148 -18.20 5.49 -14.66
N PRO A 149 -17.00 5.00 -15.00
CA PRO A 149 -16.87 3.86 -15.91
C PRO A 149 -17.45 2.58 -15.28
N THR A 150 -17.74 1.58 -16.10
CA THR A 150 -17.94 0.23 -15.59
C THR A 150 -16.59 -0.44 -15.37
N ILE A 151 -16.40 -1.10 -14.23
CA ILE A 151 -15.18 -1.84 -13.94
C ILE A 151 -15.45 -3.23 -13.40
N ARG A 152 -14.55 -4.16 -13.70
CA ARG A 152 -14.56 -5.54 -13.16
C ARG A 152 -13.15 -6.04 -12.87
N LYS A 153 -13.07 -7.11 -12.08
CA LYS A 153 -11.81 -7.83 -11.81
C LYS A 153 -11.19 -8.28 -13.13
N ALA A 154 -9.87 -8.13 -13.24
CA ALA A 154 -9.09 -8.62 -14.38
C ALA A 154 -7.83 -9.34 -13.90
N ASP A 155 -7.16 -10.00 -14.85
CA ASP A 155 -5.78 -10.46 -14.71
C ASP A 155 -4.89 -9.52 -15.54
N TYR A 156 -4.07 -8.74 -14.85
CA TYR A 156 -3.14 -7.78 -15.44
C TYR A 156 -2.03 -7.47 -14.43
N LEU A 157 -0.79 -7.41 -14.90
CA LEU A 157 0.35 -6.91 -14.13
C LEU A 157 0.92 -5.70 -14.87
N PRO A 158 1.09 -4.55 -14.18
CA PRO A 158 1.58 -3.35 -14.82
C PRO A 158 3.09 -3.45 -15.04
N ASN A 159 3.56 -2.86 -16.13
CA ASN A 159 4.96 -2.46 -16.24
C ASN A 159 5.13 -1.06 -15.63
N LEU A 160 5.98 -0.94 -14.61
CA LEU A 160 6.07 0.23 -13.73
C LEU A 160 7.39 0.98 -13.97
N GLU A 161 7.30 2.29 -14.09
CA GLU A 161 8.47 3.17 -14.01
C GLU A 161 8.79 3.46 -12.54
N ILE A 162 10.02 3.16 -12.12
CA ILE A 162 10.45 3.25 -10.72
C ILE A 162 11.61 4.24 -10.63
N CYS A 163 11.48 5.26 -9.79
CA CYS A 163 12.47 6.31 -9.62
C CYS A 163 12.99 6.37 -8.19
N SER A 164 14.29 6.13 -8.01
CA SER A 164 15.00 6.37 -6.77
C SER A 164 15.32 7.84 -6.60
N LEU A 165 15.06 8.38 -5.42
CA LEU A 165 15.31 9.76 -5.01
C LEU A 165 16.24 9.76 -3.80
N ASP A 166 17.25 10.63 -3.85
CA ASP A 166 18.14 10.96 -2.73
C ASP A 166 18.49 12.46 -2.74
N ILE A 167 18.72 13.03 -1.55
CA ILE A 167 19.13 14.42 -1.38
C ILE A 167 20.40 14.55 -0.53
N GLU A 168 21.20 15.56 -0.85
CA GLU A 168 22.33 15.97 -0.03
C GLU A 168 22.11 17.34 0.59
N THR A 169 22.44 17.46 1.88
CA THR A 169 22.11 18.64 2.69
C THR A 169 23.25 19.06 3.62
N SER A 170 23.29 20.34 4.00
CA SER A 170 24.19 20.84 5.05
C SER A 170 23.65 20.53 6.47
N MET A 171 24.52 20.64 7.47
CA MET A 171 24.08 20.66 8.89
C MET A 171 23.14 21.81 9.21
N GLY A 172 23.29 22.93 8.50
CA GLY A 172 22.48 24.13 8.60
C GLY A 172 21.13 24.05 7.90
N ASN A 173 20.72 22.84 7.46
CA ASN A 173 19.48 22.60 6.74
C ASN A 173 19.46 23.27 5.35
N ASP A 174 20.59 23.37 4.66
CA ASP A 174 20.65 23.78 3.24
C ASP A 174 20.54 22.57 2.31
N LEU A 175 19.87 22.72 1.18
CA LEU A 175 19.85 21.77 0.07
C LEU A 175 21.09 21.98 -0.80
N PHE A 176 21.92 20.96 -0.91
CA PHE A 176 23.05 20.92 -1.83
C PHE A 176 22.67 20.32 -3.17
N SER A 177 22.02 19.15 -3.18
CA SER A 177 21.60 18.51 -4.42
C SER A 177 20.43 17.55 -4.26
N ILE A 178 19.78 17.24 -5.38
CA ILE A 178 18.77 16.19 -5.52
C ILE A 178 19.22 15.28 -6.66
N ALA A 179 19.35 13.98 -6.42
CA ALA A 179 19.60 12.99 -7.46
C ALA A 179 18.34 12.16 -7.75
N LEU A 180 18.20 11.75 -9.00
CA LEU A 180 17.19 10.81 -9.45
C LEU A 180 17.83 9.73 -10.31
N HIS A 181 17.44 8.48 -10.07
CA HIS A 181 17.72 7.35 -10.93
C HIS A 181 16.43 6.57 -11.21
N GLN A 182 15.97 6.59 -12.46
CA GLN A 182 14.78 5.86 -12.90
C GLN A 182 15.17 4.64 -13.71
N TYR A 183 14.46 3.54 -13.46
CA TYR A 183 14.50 2.32 -14.25
C TYR A 183 13.07 1.80 -14.51
N GLY A 184 12.94 0.89 -15.47
CA GLY A 184 11.64 0.44 -15.99
C GLY A 184 11.77 0.15 -17.49
N ASN A 185 11.00 0.86 -18.32
CA ASN A 185 11.18 0.80 -19.77
C ASN A 185 12.44 1.54 -20.24
N GLU A 186 12.80 2.61 -19.54
CA GLU A 186 13.92 3.48 -19.90
C GLU A 186 14.73 3.82 -18.64
N GLU A 187 16.05 3.69 -18.74
CA GLU A 187 16.95 4.10 -17.66
C GLU A 187 17.30 5.58 -17.81
N LYS A 188 17.12 6.36 -16.73
CA LYS A 188 17.41 7.80 -16.71
C LYS A 188 18.10 8.18 -15.42
N LYS A 189 19.03 9.11 -15.50
CA LYS A 189 19.73 9.66 -14.34
C LYS A 189 19.97 11.15 -14.45
N ILE A 190 19.83 11.84 -13.32
CA ILE A 190 20.09 13.27 -13.23
C ILE A 190 20.42 13.69 -11.80
N VAL A 191 21.28 14.70 -11.66
CA VAL A 191 21.59 15.38 -10.40
C VAL A 191 21.38 16.87 -10.58
N PHE A 192 20.49 17.45 -9.78
CA PHE A 192 20.28 18.88 -9.66
C PHE A 192 21.17 19.41 -8.53
N MET A 193 22.25 20.11 -8.85
CA MET A 193 23.26 20.57 -7.90
C MET A 193 23.20 22.10 -7.73
N ARG A 194 23.29 22.58 -6.49
CA ARG A 194 23.39 24.01 -6.19
C ARG A 194 24.79 24.54 -6.52
N GLY A 195 24.88 25.53 -7.39
CA GLY A 195 26.12 26.20 -7.76
C GLY A 195 25.99 27.10 -8.98
N GLU A 196 27.03 27.89 -9.22
CA GLU A 196 27.13 28.74 -10.40
C GLU A 196 26.96 27.92 -11.68
N PRO A 197 26.01 28.26 -12.57
CA PRO A 197 25.80 27.57 -13.84
C PRO A 197 27.07 27.59 -14.68
N ARG A 198 27.58 26.39 -14.98
CA ARG A 198 28.73 26.16 -15.86
C ARG A 198 28.61 24.79 -16.52
N PRO A 199 29.32 24.55 -17.64
CA PRO A 199 29.51 23.20 -18.16
C PRO A 199 30.12 22.28 -17.08
N THR A 200 29.67 21.03 -17.06
CA THR A 200 30.14 19.96 -16.18
C THR A 200 30.64 18.80 -17.03
N GLU A 201 31.62 18.04 -16.53
CA GLU A 201 32.08 16.82 -17.21
C GLU A 201 31.03 15.68 -17.14
N LEU A 202 30.11 15.77 -16.19
CA LEU A 202 29.04 14.81 -15.98
C LEU A 202 27.79 15.23 -16.75
N GLU A 203 27.41 14.46 -17.78
CA GLU A 203 26.22 14.73 -18.62
C GLU A 203 24.91 14.71 -17.82
N TYR A 204 24.87 13.94 -16.74
CA TYR A 204 23.71 13.82 -15.85
C TYR A 204 23.69 14.90 -14.76
N MET A 205 24.63 15.84 -14.72
CA MET A 205 24.67 16.89 -13.70
C MET A 205 24.18 18.22 -14.27
N LYS A 206 23.31 18.92 -13.53
CA LYS A 206 22.86 20.29 -13.86
C LYS A 206 23.05 21.21 -12.65
N LEU A 207 23.67 22.37 -12.89
CA LEU A 207 23.96 23.38 -11.87
C LEU A 207 22.89 24.47 -11.85
N PHE A 208 22.48 24.89 -10.64
CA PHE A 208 21.46 25.92 -10.40
C PHE A 208 21.92 26.91 -9.33
N SER A 209 21.68 28.19 -9.54
CA SER A 209 22.24 29.25 -8.68
C SER A 209 21.62 29.30 -7.28
N SER A 210 20.42 28.72 -7.10
CA SER A 210 19.69 28.77 -5.82
C SER A 210 18.99 27.45 -5.48
N GLU A 211 18.68 27.24 -4.19
CA GLU A 211 17.86 26.10 -3.74
C GLU A 211 16.49 26.09 -4.42
N LYS A 212 15.88 27.28 -4.60
CA LYS A 212 14.57 27.42 -5.24
C LYS A 212 14.61 26.91 -6.69
N GLU A 213 15.67 27.21 -7.43
CA GLU A 213 15.85 26.70 -8.79
C GLU A 213 16.07 25.18 -8.81
N VAL A 214 16.85 24.63 -7.88
CA VAL A 214 17.01 23.17 -7.71
C VAL A 214 15.64 22.50 -7.49
N LEU A 215 14.82 23.03 -6.59
CA LEU A 215 13.47 22.51 -6.30
C LEU A 215 12.56 22.57 -7.53
N LEU A 216 12.54 23.70 -8.24
CA LEU A 216 11.72 23.86 -9.44
C LEU A 216 12.15 22.90 -10.56
N ALA A 217 13.46 22.73 -10.75
CA ALA A 217 14.00 21.80 -11.73
C ALA A 217 13.66 20.34 -11.39
N PHE A 218 13.75 19.96 -10.12
CA PHE A 218 13.32 18.65 -9.62
C PHE A 218 11.83 18.41 -9.88
N LEU A 219 10.95 19.33 -9.48
CA LEU A 219 9.50 19.21 -9.67
C LEU A 219 9.12 19.10 -11.15
N GLN A 220 9.78 19.88 -12.01
CA GLN A 220 9.60 19.81 -13.46
C GLN A 220 10.05 18.46 -14.01
N CYS A 221 11.25 18.00 -13.65
CA CYS A 221 11.79 16.72 -14.11
C CYS A 221 10.91 15.55 -13.70
N LEU A 222 10.45 15.51 -12.45
CA LEU A 222 9.58 14.43 -11.97
C LEU A 222 8.20 14.45 -12.65
N SER A 223 7.73 15.62 -13.08
CA SER A 223 6.52 15.75 -13.90
C SER A 223 6.73 15.24 -15.32
N GLU A 224 7.93 15.34 -15.88
CA GLU A 224 8.27 14.90 -17.24
C GLU A 224 8.58 13.40 -17.30
N TRP A 225 9.32 12.88 -16.32
CA TRP A 225 9.67 11.45 -16.24
C TRP A 225 8.47 10.57 -15.85
N ASP A 226 7.50 11.16 -15.14
CA ASP A 226 6.25 10.56 -14.67
C ASP A 226 6.37 9.13 -14.08
N PRO A 227 7.23 8.92 -13.06
CA PRO A 227 7.37 7.60 -12.45
C PRO A 227 6.07 7.15 -11.77
N ASP A 228 5.84 5.84 -11.77
CA ASP A 228 4.73 5.19 -11.08
C ASP A 228 5.04 4.97 -9.60
N ILE A 229 6.31 4.71 -9.28
CA ILE A 229 6.80 4.45 -7.92
C ILE A 229 8.02 5.33 -7.63
N LEU A 230 8.03 5.97 -6.46
CA LEU A 230 9.21 6.57 -5.87
C LEU A 230 9.81 5.63 -4.82
N ILE A 231 11.10 5.39 -4.91
CA ILE A 231 11.86 4.63 -3.92
C ILE A 231 12.98 5.50 -3.35
N GLY A 232 13.55 5.06 -2.24
CA GLY A 232 14.70 5.70 -1.61
C GLY A 232 14.96 5.09 -0.24
N TRP A 233 15.96 5.59 0.47
CA TRP A 233 16.39 5.02 1.73
C TRP A 233 16.10 5.94 2.90
N HIS A 234 15.01 5.66 3.64
CA HIS A 234 14.37 6.61 4.55
C HIS A 234 13.69 7.81 3.85
N VAL A 235 13.33 7.63 2.57
CA VAL A 235 12.81 8.66 1.66
C VAL A 235 11.62 9.45 2.20
N VAL A 236 10.74 8.83 3.00
CA VAL A 236 9.56 9.52 3.51
C VAL A 236 9.91 10.42 4.70
N GLY A 237 10.71 9.90 5.63
CA GLY A 237 11.02 10.58 6.89
C GLY A 237 12.19 11.57 6.80
N PHE A 238 13.01 11.45 5.75
CA PHE A 238 14.12 12.35 5.48
C PHE A 238 13.87 13.18 4.21
N ASP A 239 14.06 12.61 3.03
CA ASP A 239 14.07 13.33 1.75
C ASP A 239 12.78 14.12 1.50
N LEU A 240 11.63 13.44 1.48
CA LEU A 240 10.33 14.06 1.20
C LEU A 240 9.95 15.07 2.29
N ALA A 241 10.16 14.74 3.57
CA ALA A 241 9.88 15.64 4.68
C ALA A 241 10.76 16.91 4.66
N PHE A 242 12.02 16.78 4.24
CA PHE A 242 12.93 17.91 4.05
C PHE A 242 12.50 18.77 2.85
N LEU A 243 12.22 18.14 1.71
CA LEU A 243 11.78 18.81 0.49
C LEU A 243 10.45 19.55 0.70
N GLU A 244 9.51 18.99 1.47
CA GLU A 244 8.25 19.67 1.81
C GLU A 244 8.49 20.97 2.57
N LYS A 245 9.33 20.94 3.61
CA LYS A 245 9.71 22.13 4.39
C LYS A 245 10.45 23.16 3.54
N LYS A 246 11.34 22.71 2.66
CA LYS A 246 12.07 23.59 1.74
C LYS A 246 11.15 24.24 0.72
N CYS A 247 10.21 23.50 0.13
CA CYS A 247 9.17 24.08 -0.72
C CYS A 247 8.40 25.17 0.02
N GLN A 248 7.92 24.89 1.24
CA GLN A 248 7.19 25.86 2.07
C GLN A 248 8.01 27.14 2.34
N GLN A 249 9.31 27.00 2.66
CA GLN A 249 10.20 28.14 2.89
C GLN A 249 10.27 29.10 1.69
N TYR A 250 10.16 28.58 0.46
CA TYR A 250 10.21 29.38 -0.77
C TYR A 250 8.83 29.72 -1.34
N GLY A 251 7.75 29.48 -0.60
CA GLY A 251 6.38 29.71 -1.06
C GLY A 251 5.96 28.77 -2.21
N LEU A 252 6.56 27.58 -2.26
CA LEU A 252 6.23 26.50 -3.19
C LEU A 252 5.47 25.39 -2.49
N GLU A 253 4.79 24.56 -3.26
CA GLU A 253 4.16 23.32 -2.80
C GLU A 253 4.87 22.12 -3.42
N LEU A 254 5.09 21.05 -2.64
CA LEU A 254 5.75 19.83 -3.09
C LEU A 254 4.79 19.02 -3.99
N THR A 255 4.71 19.41 -5.25
CA THR A 255 3.74 18.91 -6.25
C THR A 255 4.21 17.64 -6.97
N ILE A 256 4.64 16.65 -6.19
CA ILE A 256 5.20 15.38 -6.69
C ILE A 256 4.15 14.29 -6.92
N GLY A 257 2.86 14.55 -6.65
CA GLY A 257 1.77 13.70 -7.12
C GLY A 257 1.54 13.86 -8.62
N ARG A 258 0.96 12.85 -9.26
CA ARG A 258 0.67 12.86 -10.70
C ARG A 258 -0.24 14.03 -11.04
N SER A 259 -0.03 14.66 -12.20
CA SER A 259 -0.69 15.92 -12.58
C SER A 259 -0.41 17.09 -11.62
N ARG A 260 0.80 17.13 -11.06
CA ARG A 260 1.29 18.21 -10.16
C ARG A 260 0.42 18.41 -8.92
N ARG A 261 -0.08 17.30 -8.36
CA ARG A 261 -0.82 17.31 -7.10
C ARG A 261 0.16 17.35 -5.93
N ALA A 262 -0.22 18.07 -4.88
CA ALA A 262 0.57 18.15 -3.67
C ALA A 262 0.72 16.78 -3.00
N ALA A 263 1.93 16.46 -2.53
CA ALA A 263 2.13 15.35 -1.62
C ALA A 263 1.53 15.68 -0.25
N ARG A 264 1.08 14.64 0.46
CA ARG A 264 0.70 14.73 1.87
C ARG A 264 1.66 13.87 2.69
N ILE A 265 2.55 14.52 3.44
CA ILE A 265 3.53 13.84 4.30
C ILE A 265 3.11 14.02 5.75
N VAL A 266 3.02 12.91 6.50
CA VAL A 266 2.52 12.91 7.88
C VAL A 266 3.38 12.00 8.74
N GLU A 267 3.89 12.56 9.83
CA GLU A 267 4.43 11.77 10.93
C GLU A 267 3.31 11.36 11.88
N ARG A 268 3.19 10.06 12.15
CA ARG A 268 2.29 9.52 13.16
C ARG A 268 3.10 8.99 14.33
N LYS A 269 2.86 9.55 15.51
CA LYS A 269 3.51 9.12 16.76
C LYS A 269 3.40 7.60 16.93
N GLY A 270 4.54 6.93 17.08
CA GLY A 270 4.63 5.48 17.26
C GLY A 270 4.43 4.63 16.00
N ALA A 271 4.00 5.22 14.87
CA ALA A 271 3.80 4.52 13.60
C ALA A 271 4.76 4.98 12.48
N GLY A 272 5.47 6.09 12.69
CA GLY A 272 6.47 6.60 11.75
C GLY A 272 5.89 7.55 10.69
N TRP A 273 6.63 7.72 9.60
CA TRP A 273 6.33 8.66 8.52
C TRP A 273 5.57 8.00 7.38
N PHE A 274 4.58 8.70 6.84
CA PHE A 274 3.73 8.27 5.73
C PHE A 274 3.67 9.35 4.66
N ALA A 275 3.77 8.97 3.39
CA ALA A 275 3.53 9.85 2.25
C ALA A 275 2.33 9.34 1.44
N ARG A 276 1.47 10.27 1.00
CA ARG A 276 0.41 10.00 0.01
C ARG A 276 0.59 10.91 -1.19
N LEU A 277 0.64 10.31 -2.37
CA LEU A 277 0.80 10.96 -3.65
C LEU A 277 -0.31 10.48 -4.59
N ASP A 278 -1.07 11.42 -5.16
CA ASP A 278 -2.11 11.08 -6.13
C ASP A 278 -1.46 10.36 -7.33
N GLY A 279 -1.90 9.13 -7.60
CA GLY A 279 -1.40 8.32 -8.72
C GLY A 279 0.06 7.88 -8.70
N ARG A 280 0.77 8.00 -7.57
CA ARG A 280 2.13 7.46 -7.38
C ARG A 280 2.25 6.75 -6.04
N VAL A 281 3.07 5.70 -6.00
CA VAL A 281 3.37 4.97 -4.75
C VAL A 281 4.73 5.41 -4.23
N VAL A 282 4.91 5.51 -2.92
CA VAL A 282 6.23 5.68 -2.31
C VAL A 282 6.57 4.43 -1.52
N VAL A 283 7.74 3.84 -1.78
CA VAL A 283 8.23 2.66 -1.08
C VAL A 283 9.56 2.99 -0.40
N ASP A 284 9.52 3.05 0.93
CA ASP A 284 10.68 3.35 1.77
C ASP A 284 11.48 2.08 2.05
N GLY A 285 12.78 2.07 1.67
CA GLY A 285 13.67 0.90 1.73
C GLY A 285 13.63 0.13 3.04
N PRO A 286 14.07 0.72 4.17
CA PRO A 286 14.03 0.07 5.47
C PRO A 286 12.66 -0.51 5.86
N GLN A 287 11.57 0.20 5.59
CA GLN A 287 10.22 -0.28 5.92
C GLN A 287 9.81 -1.46 5.04
N ALA A 288 10.01 -1.36 3.72
CA ALA A 288 9.70 -2.42 2.75
C ALA A 288 10.51 -3.69 3.02
N MET A 289 11.80 -3.55 3.33
CA MET A 289 12.69 -4.67 3.66
C MET A 289 12.24 -5.41 4.91
N ARG A 290 11.86 -4.68 5.98
CA ARG A 290 11.28 -5.29 7.19
C ARG A 290 9.97 -6.00 6.90
N ALA A 291 9.09 -5.39 6.11
CA ALA A 291 7.82 -6.00 5.69
C ALA A 291 8.01 -7.24 4.80
N ALA A 292 9.18 -7.38 4.17
CA ALA A 292 9.61 -8.55 3.42
C ALA A 292 10.43 -9.55 4.25
N PHE A 293 10.54 -9.36 5.57
CA PHE A 293 11.25 -10.22 6.52
C PHE A 293 12.78 -10.27 6.34
N TYR A 294 13.37 -9.22 5.75
CA TYR A 294 14.83 -9.04 5.78
C TYR A 294 15.31 -8.56 7.15
N SER A 295 16.48 -9.06 7.54
CA SER A 295 17.15 -8.68 8.78
C SER A 295 18.63 -8.48 8.49
N PHE A 296 19.15 -7.34 8.93
CA PHE A 296 20.53 -6.89 8.80
C PHE A 296 21.05 -6.48 10.18
N GLU A 297 22.36 -6.31 10.33
CA GLU A 297 22.95 -5.73 11.54
C GLU A 297 22.33 -4.34 11.84
N ASN A 298 22.19 -3.53 10.81
CA ASN A 298 21.46 -2.27 10.82
C ASN A 298 20.94 -1.97 9.42
N PHE A 299 19.93 -1.09 9.32
CA PHE A 299 19.30 -0.72 8.06
C PHE A 299 19.90 0.56 7.46
N LYS A 300 21.19 0.87 7.66
CA LYS A 300 21.85 1.94 6.89
C LYS A 300 22.04 1.46 5.45
N LEU A 301 21.89 2.36 4.46
CA LEU A 301 21.97 2.01 3.04
C LEU A 301 23.23 1.20 2.74
N GLN A 302 24.37 1.70 3.19
CA GLN A 302 25.66 1.06 2.98
C GLN A 302 25.77 -0.37 3.54
N THR A 303 25.24 -0.60 4.74
CA THR A 303 25.25 -1.93 5.37
C THR A 303 24.46 -2.92 4.50
N VAL A 304 23.28 -2.50 4.06
CA VAL A 304 22.40 -3.32 3.23
C VAL A 304 22.96 -3.52 1.82
N ALA A 305 23.49 -2.46 1.20
CA ALA A 305 24.15 -2.51 -0.10
C ALA A 305 25.36 -3.45 -0.08
N SER A 306 26.17 -3.42 0.98
CA SER A 306 27.30 -4.34 1.13
C SER A 306 26.84 -5.79 1.29
N GLU A 307 25.84 -6.07 2.14
CA GLU A 307 25.35 -7.45 2.36
C GLU A 307 24.62 -8.03 1.13
N ILE A 308 23.92 -7.20 0.36
CA ILE A 308 23.11 -7.63 -0.80
C ILE A 308 23.91 -7.59 -2.10
N LEU A 309 24.63 -6.51 -2.36
CA LEU A 309 25.31 -6.24 -3.64
C LEU A 309 26.81 -6.54 -3.58
N GLY A 310 27.41 -6.65 -2.39
CA GLY A 310 28.86 -6.70 -2.24
C GLY A 310 29.53 -5.32 -2.46
N ALA A 311 28.76 -4.23 -2.35
CA ALA A 311 29.24 -2.88 -2.58
C ALA A 311 30.24 -2.42 -1.51
N SER A 312 31.26 -1.67 -1.94
CA SER A 312 32.21 -0.96 -1.10
C SER A 312 31.70 0.44 -0.73
N LYS A 313 32.29 1.04 0.31
CA LYS A 313 32.00 2.42 0.73
C LYS A 313 32.66 3.41 -0.21
N ASP A 314 31.93 4.41 -0.69
CA ASP A 314 32.55 5.58 -1.34
C ASP A 314 33.16 6.53 -0.30
N ILE A 315 32.41 6.83 0.76
CA ILE A 315 32.90 7.59 1.93
C ILE A 315 33.13 6.63 3.09
N GLU A 316 34.39 6.41 3.46
CA GLU A 316 34.75 5.56 4.60
C GLU A 316 34.42 6.20 5.97
N ALA A 317 34.44 7.54 6.01
CA ALA A 317 34.14 8.34 7.18
C ALA A 317 32.74 8.10 7.75
N THR A 318 32.58 8.28 9.06
CA THR A 318 31.29 8.06 9.75
C THR A 318 30.97 9.22 10.68
N GLY A 319 29.68 9.42 11.00
CA GLY A 319 29.26 10.47 11.92
C GLY A 319 29.58 11.87 11.37
N MET A 320 30.19 12.72 12.20
CA MET A 320 30.54 14.10 11.81
C MET A 320 31.54 14.16 10.66
N ASP A 321 32.51 13.24 10.60
CA ASP A 321 33.50 13.22 9.53
C ASP A 321 32.86 13.00 8.15
N LYS A 322 31.76 12.23 8.08
CA LYS A 322 30.99 12.06 6.83
C LYS A 322 30.36 13.38 6.40
N VAL A 323 29.82 14.12 7.36
CA VAL A 323 29.18 15.41 7.11
C VAL A 323 30.20 16.45 6.65
N GLU A 324 31.36 16.51 7.29
CA GLU A 324 32.46 17.39 6.89
C GLU A 324 32.95 17.09 5.48
N GLU A 325 33.03 15.82 5.09
CA GLU A 325 33.39 15.43 3.72
C GLU A 325 32.33 15.84 2.71
N ILE A 326 31.02 15.69 3.01
CA ILE A 326 29.94 16.19 2.16
C ILE A 326 30.02 17.71 1.98
N GLU A 327 30.27 18.47 3.07
CA GLU A 327 30.42 19.92 2.99
C GLU A 327 31.70 20.33 2.24
N ARG A 328 32.79 19.58 2.38
CA ARG A 328 34.03 19.79 1.63
C ARG A 328 33.79 19.55 0.14
N ARG A 329 33.20 18.40 -0.25
CA ARG A 329 32.84 18.11 -1.66
C ARG A 329 31.88 19.17 -2.21
N PHE A 330 30.88 19.62 -1.45
CA PHE A 330 30.00 20.69 -1.92
C PHE A 330 30.75 22.01 -2.23
N ARG A 331 31.76 22.38 -1.42
CA ARG A 331 32.53 23.62 -1.61
C ARG A 331 33.60 23.50 -2.69
N GLU A 332 34.30 22.38 -2.72
CA GLU A 332 35.54 22.20 -3.49
C GLU A 332 35.37 21.32 -4.73
N ASP A 333 34.49 20.32 -4.67
CA ASP A 333 34.35 19.27 -5.70
C ASP A 333 32.90 18.75 -5.84
N LYS A 334 32.06 19.61 -6.42
CA LYS A 334 30.64 19.30 -6.63
C LYS A 334 30.40 18.12 -7.56
N GLU A 335 31.35 17.81 -8.44
CA GLU A 335 31.22 16.68 -9.36
C GLU A 335 31.42 15.35 -8.62
N SER A 336 32.36 15.30 -7.67
CA SER A 336 32.47 14.17 -6.74
C SER A 336 31.23 14.03 -5.84
N LEU A 337 30.64 15.13 -5.36
CA LEU A 337 29.38 15.07 -4.62
C LEU A 337 28.22 14.56 -5.49
N ALA A 338 28.14 14.99 -6.75
CA ALA A 338 27.10 14.52 -7.67
C ALA A 338 27.23 13.03 -7.98
N LYS A 339 28.45 12.49 -8.12
CA LYS A 339 28.71 11.05 -8.24
C LYS A 339 28.24 10.29 -6.99
N TYR A 340 28.57 10.80 -5.81
CA TYR A 340 28.16 10.19 -4.53
C TYR A 340 26.63 10.14 -4.37
N ASN A 341 25.94 11.26 -4.56
CA ASN A 341 24.48 11.34 -4.44
C ASN A 341 23.78 10.41 -5.46
N LEU A 342 24.24 10.42 -6.72
CA LEU A 342 23.68 9.51 -7.73
C LEU A 342 23.95 8.03 -7.40
N LEU A 343 25.14 7.71 -6.87
CA LEU A 343 25.47 6.34 -6.46
C LEU A 343 24.50 5.84 -5.39
N ASP A 344 24.12 6.66 -4.41
CA ASP A 344 23.14 6.27 -3.39
C ASP A 344 21.78 5.93 -4.04
N CYS A 345 21.35 6.66 -5.08
CA CYS A 345 20.17 6.31 -5.88
C CYS A 345 20.31 5.00 -6.69
N GLU A 346 21.46 4.78 -7.32
CA GLU A 346 21.76 3.58 -8.11
C GLU A 346 21.78 2.34 -7.18
N LEU A 347 22.43 2.43 -6.01
CA LEU A 347 22.45 1.36 -4.99
C LEU A 347 21.05 0.98 -4.51
N VAL A 348 20.17 1.95 -4.24
CA VAL A 348 18.78 1.67 -3.87
C VAL A 348 18.07 0.94 -5.01
N SER A 349 18.25 1.40 -6.25
CA SER A 349 17.62 0.79 -7.42
C SER A 349 18.07 -0.66 -7.61
N GLU A 350 19.37 -0.93 -7.46
CA GLU A 350 19.94 -2.27 -7.53
C GLU A 350 19.48 -3.18 -6.40
N ILE A 351 19.38 -2.66 -5.16
CA ILE A 351 18.81 -3.41 -4.02
C ILE A 351 17.39 -3.85 -4.35
N TYR A 352 16.55 -2.95 -4.84
CA TYR A 352 15.15 -3.26 -5.14
C TYR A 352 15.02 -4.30 -6.27
N GLN A 353 15.81 -4.16 -7.34
CA GLN A 353 15.84 -5.12 -8.44
C GLN A 353 16.34 -6.50 -7.97
N LYS A 354 17.47 -6.56 -7.25
CA LYS A 354 18.04 -7.84 -6.77
C LYS A 354 17.16 -8.54 -5.74
N THR A 355 16.38 -7.78 -4.96
CA THR A 355 15.48 -8.34 -3.93
C THR A 355 14.07 -8.62 -4.43
N GLY A 356 13.71 -8.16 -5.64
CA GLY A 356 12.36 -8.28 -6.22
C GLY A 356 11.27 -7.68 -5.33
N LEU A 357 11.56 -6.56 -4.65
CA LEU A 357 10.64 -5.99 -3.66
C LEU A 357 9.36 -5.45 -4.29
N ILE A 358 9.44 -4.81 -5.46
CA ILE A 358 8.28 -4.23 -6.14
C ILE A 358 7.37 -5.34 -6.66
N GLU A 359 7.94 -6.42 -7.18
CA GLU A 359 7.25 -7.62 -7.64
C GLU A 359 6.53 -8.31 -6.48
N LEU A 360 7.21 -8.42 -5.33
CA LEU A 360 6.62 -8.96 -4.10
C LEU A 360 5.44 -8.10 -3.62
N ILE A 361 5.60 -6.77 -3.60
CA ILE A 361 4.54 -5.82 -3.25
C ILE A 361 3.36 -5.97 -4.20
N THR A 362 3.60 -5.96 -5.51
CA THR A 362 2.58 -6.12 -6.56
C THR A 362 1.83 -7.43 -6.39
N THR A 363 2.55 -8.53 -6.15
CA THR A 363 1.94 -9.85 -5.90
C THR A 363 1.06 -9.83 -4.65
N ARG A 364 1.51 -9.20 -3.56
CA ARG A 364 0.71 -9.06 -2.33
C ARG A 364 -0.59 -8.30 -2.57
N VAL A 365 -0.60 -7.28 -3.42
CA VAL A 365 -1.83 -6.60 -3.84
C VAL A 365 -2.79 -7.59 -4.48
N THR A 366 -2.32 -8.37 -5.48
CA THR A 366 -3.17 -9.35 -6.18
C THR A 366 -3.78 -10.43 -5.28
N LEU A 367 -3.13 -10.76 -4.15
CA LEU A 367 -3.59 -11.78 -3.21
C LEU A 367 -4.48 -11.22 -2.09
N SER A 368 -4.16 -10.03 -1.58
CA SER A 368 -4.80 -9.47 -0.37
C SER A 368 -5.87 -8.42 -0.65
N GLY A 369 -5.86 -7.81 -1.85
CA GLY A 369 -6.71 -6.68 -2.19
C GLY A 369 -6.34 -5.36 -1.50
N MET A 370 -5.26 -5.34 -0.73
CA MET A 370 -4.68 -4.10 -0.20
C MET A 370 -3.81 -3.46 -1.27
N LEU A 371 -4.04 -2.19 -1.56
CA LEU A 371 -3.22 -1.41 -2.50
C LEU A 371 -1.78 -1.24 -1.98
N MET A 372 -0.86 -0.90 -2.89
CA MET A 372 0.58 -0.88 -2.61
C MET A 372 0.98 0.05 -1.46
N ASP A 373 0.28 1.17 -1.29
CA ASP A 373 0.50 2.17 -0.24
C ASP A 373 -0.03 1.75 1.14
N ARG A 374 -0.63 0.56 1.28
CA ARG A 374 -1.30 0.08 2.50
C ARG A 374 -0.95 -1.35 2.91
N ILE A 375 0.16 -1.89 2.39
CA ILE A 375 0.58 -3.26 2.69
C ILE A 375 1.00 -3.39 4.16
N GLY A 376 0.59 -4.50 4.81
CA GLY A 376 0.97 -4.85 6.18
C GLY A 376 -0.19 -4.86 7.19
N VAL A 377 -1.38 -4.40 6.79
CA VAL A 377 -2.59 -4.43 7.65
C VAL A 377 -3.37 -5.73 7.44
N SER A 378 -3.02 -6.76 8.21
CA SER A 378 -3.58 -8.12 8.04
C SER A 378 -5.10 -8.20 8.24
N THR A 379 -5.66 -7.38 9.14
CA THR A 379 -7.11 -7.34 9.39
C THR A 379 -7.88 -6.79 8.19
N ALA A 380 -7.41 -5.69 7.60
CA ALA A 380 -8.04 -5.10 6.42
C ALA A 380 -7.96 -6.02 5.19
N ALA A 381 -6.88 -6.78 5.03
CA ALA A 381 -6.77 -7.81 4.01
C ALA A 381 -7.80 -8.94 4.22
N PHE A 382 -8.02 -9.34 5.48
CA PHE A 382 -9.06 -10.31 5.81
C PHE A 382 -10.46 -9.77 5.47
N ASP A 383 -10.78 -8.53 5.85
CA ASP A 383 -12.07 -7.90 5.57
C ASP A 383 -12.34 -7.81 4.06
N HIS A 384 -11.34 -7.38 3.27
CA HIS A 384 -11.46 -7.31 1.81
C HIS A 384 -11.79 -8.67 1.19
N PHE A 385 -11.21 -9.74 1.71
CA PHE A 385 -11.53 -11.11 1.29
C PHE A 385 -12.90 -11.58 1.79
N PHE A 386 -13.20 -11.34 3.07
CA PHE A 386 -14.25 -12.03 3.80
C PHE A 386 -15.62 -11.38 3.63
N LEU A 387 -15.71 -10.05 3.76
CA LEU A 387 -16.97 -9.30 3.72
C LEU A 387 -17.80 -9.55 2.46
N PRO A 388 -17.26 -9.45 1.23
CA PRO A 388 -18.09 -9.68 0.04
C PRO A 388 -18.66 -11.11 -0.02
N ARG A 389 -17.94 -12.11 0.51
CA ARG A 389 -18.40 -13.51 0.56
C ARG A 389 -19.46 -13.70 1.64
N LEU A 390 -19.27 -13.06 2.80
CA LEU A 390 -20.25 -13.03 3.89
C LEU A 390 -21.56 -12.39 3.44
N HIS A 391 -21.48 -11.29 2.68
CA HIS A 391 -22.64 -10.61 2.11
C HIS A 391 -23.42 -11.51 1.14
N ARG A 392 -22.73 -12.29 0.29
CA ARG A 392 -23.38 -13.29 -0.58
C ARG A 392 -24.00 -14.47 0.19
N LYS A 393 -23.60 -14.68 1.44
CA LYS A 393 -24.24 -15.62 2.39
C LYS A 393 -25.41 -15.01 3.16
N GLY A 394 -25.76 -13.75 2.91
CA GLY A 394 -26.90 -13.08 3.52
C GLY A 394 -26.57 -12.37 4.84
N PHE A 395 -25.30 -12.12 5.15
CA PHE A 395 -24.90 -11.54 6.44
C PHE A 395 -24.05 -10.28 6.32
N VAL A 396 -24.17 -9.40 7.30
CA VAL A 396 -23.23 -8.29 7.58
C VAL A 396 -22.33 -8.66 8.76
N ALA A 397 -21.12 -8.12 8.80
CA ALA A 397 -20.16 -8.41 9.86
C ALA A 397 -20.54 -7.79 11.21
N SER A 398 -20.21 -8.51 12.29
CA SER A 398 -20.34 -8.02 13.67
C SER A 398 -19.25 -7.01 14.03
N ASN A 399 -19.52 -6.14 15.00
CA ASN A 399 -18.49 -5.25 15.53
C ASN A 399 -17.60 -5.95 16.56
N ILE A 400 -16.35 -5.50 16.68
CA ILE A 400 -15.39 -6.02 17.68
C ILE A 400 -15.95 -5.92 19.11
N ILE A 401 -16.69 -4.85 19.40
CA ILE A 401 -17.30 -4.60 20.71
C ILE A 401 -18.40 -5.60 21.08
N ASP A 402 -18.97 -6.30 20.10
CA ASP A 402 -20.02 -7.29 20.32
C ASP A 402 -19.43 -8.69 20.59
N ILE A 403 -18.11 -8.85 20.47
CA ILE A 403 -17.41 -10.12 20.73
C ILE A 403 -17.17 -10.27 22.24
N VAL A 404 -17.92 -11.16 22.87
CA VAL A 404 -17.69 -11.56 24.26
C VAL A 404 -16.38 -12.35 24.33
N ARG A 405 -15.38 -11.81 25.06
CA ARG A 405 -14.11 -12.49 25.29
C ARG A 405 -14.26 -13.47 26.44
N GLU A 406 -14.33 -14.76 26.14
CA GLU A 406 -14.42 -15.83 27.16
C GLU A 406 -13.06 -16.14 27.84
N GLY A 407 -11.99 -15.42 27.49
CA GLY A 407 -10.66 -15.55 28.10
C GLY A 407 -9.53 -15.28 27.10
N HIS A 408 -8.28 -15.42 27.55
CA HIS A 408 -7.13 -15.44 26.65
C HIS A 408 -7.06 -16.80 25.95
N ALA A 409 -6.97 -16.82 24.62
CA ALA A 409 -6.65 -18.04 23.89
C ALA A 409 -5.23 -18.50 24.27
N ALA A 410 -5.08 -19.78 24.64
CA ALA A 410 -3.76 -20.35 24.90
C ALA A 410 -2.89 -20.32 23.63
N GLY A 411 -1.59 -20.05 23.81
CA GLY A 411 -0.62 -20.08 22.72
C GLY A 411 -0.20 -21.50 22.31
N GLY A 412 0.86 -21.60 21.52
CA GLY A 412 1.46 -22.89 21.19
C GLY A 412 2.05 -23.58 22.42
N LEU A 413 1.89 -24.91 22.50
CA LEU A 413 2.53 -25.72 23.54
C LEU A 413 4.04 -25.79 23.28
N VAL A 414 4.84 -25.42 24.27
CA VAL A 414 6.29 -25.64 24.28
C VAL A 414 6.57 -26.80 25.22
N ILE A 415 7.11 -27.90 24.68
CA ILE A 415 7.47 -29.09 25.45
C ILE A 415 8.82 -28.85 26.11
N ASP A 416 8.97 -29.22 27.37
CA ASP A 416 10.24 -29.14 28.08
C ASP A 416 11.32 -29.98 27.38
N SER A 417 12.46 -29.34 27.09
CA SER A 417 13.58 -29.99 26.44
C SER A 417 14.42 -30.79 27.41
N VAL A 418 14.83 -32.00 27.03
CA VAL A 418 15.89 -32.73 27.75
C VAL A 418 17.24 -32.06 27.45
N VAL A 419 17.81 -31.38 28.45
CA VAL A 419 19.09 -30.68 28.31
C VAL A 419 20.23 -31.68 28.22
N GLY A 420 21.07 -31.54 27.20
CA GLY A 420 22.24 -32.40 26.99
C GLY A 420 22.83 -32.24 25.60
N LEU A 421 23.99 -32.85 25.38
CA LEU A 421 24.53 -33.07 24.04
C LEU A 421 23.90 -34.34 23.48
N HIS A 422 23.24 -34.23 22.33
CA HIS A 422 22.51 -35.34 21.70
C HIS A 422 23.10 -35.62 20.32
N ASP A 423 23.27 -36.90 20.00
CA ASP A 423 23.60 -37.36 18.66
C ASP A 423 22.32 -37.65 17.85
N ASN A 424 22.38 -37.50 16.52
CA ASN A 424 21.31 -37.89 15.57
C ASN A 424 19.91 -37.28 15.84
N VAL A 425 19.83 -35.95 16.00
CA VAL A 425 18.55 -35.26 16.22
C VAL A 425 17.77 -35.11 14.91
N ALA A 426 16.52 -35.58 14.89
CA ALA A 426 15.56 -35.36 13.81
C ALA A 426 14.58 -34.23 14.17
N VAL A 427 14.34 -33.31 13.23
CA VAL A 427 13.37 -32.21 13.39
C VAL A 427 12.17 -32.48 12.49
N LEU A 428 10.99 -32.61 13.11
CA LEU A 428 9.72 -32.79 12.43
C LEU A 428 8.89 -31.51 12.58
N ASP A 429 8.47 -30.93 11.46
CA ASP A 429 7.70 -29.69 11.43
C ASP A 429 6.41 -29.87 10.61
N PHE A 430 5.27 -29.51 11.19
CA PHE A 430 4.00 -29.51 10.48
C PHE A 430 3.97 -28.38 9.45
N LYS A 431 3.80 -28.75 8.18
CA LYS A 431 3.67 -27.77 7.09
C LYS A 431 2.45 -26.86 7.31
N SER A 432 2.70 -25.61 7.69
CA SER A 432 1.65 -24.59 7.91
C SER A 432 0.57 -25.09 8.88
N LEU A 433 0.97 -25.36 10.13
CA LEU A 433 0.12 -25.94 11.17
C LEU A 433 -1.24 -25.24 11.31
N TYR A 434 -1.28 -23.94 11.60
CA TYR A 434 -2.55 -23.23 11.83
C TYR A 434 -3.46 -23.17 10.59
N PRO A 435 -2.97 -22.86 9.38
CA PRO A 435 -3.74 -23.04 8.15
C PRO A 435 -4.33 -24.45 7.99
N SER A 436 -3.56 -25.48 8.36
CA SER A 436 -4.04 -26.87 8.32
C SER A 436 -5.14 -27.12 9.36
N ILE A 437 -5.01 -26.59 10.59
CA ILE A 437 -6.06 -26.68 11.62
C ILE A 437 -7.35 -25.98 11.15
N ILE A 438 -7.24 -24.80 10.55
CA ILE A 438 -8.39 -24.06 9.99
C ILE A 438 -9.12 -24.91 8.96
N ARG A 439 -8.39 -25.58 8.05
CA ARG A 439 -8.97 -26.45 7.03
C ARG A 439 -9.58 -27.72 7.60
N THR A 440 -8.88 -28.39 8.52
CA THR A 440 -9.33 -29.65 9.13
C THR A 440 -10.61 -29.47 9.94
N PHE A 441 -10.71 -28.39 10.73
CA PHE A 441 -11.85 -28.16 11.62
C PHE A 441 -12.82 -27.09 11.13
N LYS A 442 -12.66 -26.64 9.88
CA LYS A 442 -13.51 -25.62 9.23
C LYS A 442 -13.67 -24.34 10.07
N ILE A 443 -12.58 -23.90 10.70
CA ILE A 443 -12.57 -22.73 11.59
C ILE A 443 -12.78 -21.47 10.76
N ASP A 444 -13.91 -20.82 10.97
CA ASP A 444 -14.36 -19.67 10.17
C ASP A 444 -15.50 -18.94 10.90
N PRO A 445 -15.60 -17.59 10.82
CA PRO A 445 -16.66 -16.85 11.50
C PRO A 445 -18.08 -17.25 11.05
N TYR A 446 -18.28 -17.47 9.76
CA TYR A 446 -19.57 -17.89 9.20
C TYR A 446 -19.89 -19.35 9.54
N SER A 447 -18.88 -20.22 9.51
CA SER A 447 -18.96 -21.61 9.96
C SER A 447 -19.32 -21.72 11.43
N ARG A 448 -18.79 -20.82 12.27
CA ARG A 448 -19.15 -20.75 13.69
C ARG A 448 -20.61 -20.33 13.87
N LEU A 449 -21.09 -19.38 13.07
CA LEU A 449 -22.48 -18.96 13.05
C LEU A 449 -23.41 -20.10 12.61
N MET A 450 -22.96 -20.90 11.65
CA MET A 450 -23.70 -22.03 11.06
C MET A 450 -23.38 -23.38 11.72
N GLN A 451 -22.85 -23.38 12.95
CA GLN A 451 -22.27 -24.55 13.63
C GLN A 451 -23.17 -25.80 13.69
N ASP A 452 -24.49 -25.65 13.60
CA ASP A 452 -25.44 -26.76 13.67
C ASP A 452 -25.62 -27.48 12.31
N HIS A 453 -25.10 -26.92 11.22
CA HIS A 453 -25.13 -27.53 9.89
C HIS A 453 -23.92 -28.44 9.69
N ASN A 454 -24.14 -29.76 9.73
CA ASN A 454 -23.11 -30.79 9.57
C ASN A 454 -21.86 -30.53 10.44
N PRO A 455 -21.99 -30.55 11.79
CA PRO A 455 -20.97 -30.03 12.69
C PRO A 455 -19.65 -30.81 12.64
N VAL A 456 -18.53 -30.06 12.63
CA VAL A 456 -17.18 -30.54 12.91
C VAL A 456 -16.74 -29.96 14.25
N THR A 457 -16.20 -30.81 15.13
CA THR A 457 -15.82 -30.42 16.50
C THR A 457 -14.30 -30.39 16.65
N THR A 458 -13.76 -29.31 17.20
CA THR A 458 -12.33 -29.22 17.54
C THR A 458 -12.00 -30.05 18.78
N PRO A 459 -10.72 -30.37 19.04
CA PRO A 459 -10.31 -31.01 20.30
C PRO A 459 -10.67 -30.19 21.56
N ALA A 460 -10.85 -28.88 21.41
CA ALA A 460 -11.31 -27.98 22.48
C ALA A 460 -12.84 -27.97 22.66
N GLY A 461 -13.59 -28.80 21.92
CA GLY A 461 -15.04 -28.91 22.02
C GLY A 461 -15.83 -27.82 21.26
N LEU A 462 -15.16 -26.96 20.48
CA LEU A 462 -15.83 -25.93 19.67
C LEU A 462 -16.41 -26.55 18.40
N LYS A 463 -17.64 -26.14 18.04
CA LYS A 463 -18.34 -26.61 16.84
C LYS A 463 -18.30 -25.59 15.72
N PHE A 464 -18.14 -26.08 14.51
CA PHE A 464 -18.09 -25.34 13.26
C PHE A 464 -18.90 -26.10 12.21
N SER A 465 -19.46 -25.42 11.22
CA SER A 465 -20.11 -26.10 10.10
C SER A 465 -19.10 -26.81 9.20
N GLY A 466 -19.38 -28.06 8.88
CA GLY A 466 -18.62 -28.84 7.90
C GLY A 466 -18.88 -28.40 6.45
N THR A 467 -19.98 -27.68 6.18
CA THR A 467 -20.47 -27.37 4.83
C THR A 467 -20.61 -25.88 4.55
N GLU A 468 -20.86 -25.06 5.57
CA GLU A 468 -21.07 -23.62 5.43
C GLU A 468 -19.84 -22.86 5.93
N HIS A 469 -18.89 -22.57 5.06
CA HIS A 469 -17.63 -21.91 5.42
C HIS A 469 -17.06 -21.06 4.28
N ILE A 470 -16.22 -20.07 4.61
CA ILE A 470 -15.60 -19.16 3.63
C ILE A 470 -14.07 -19.30 3.64
N LEU A 471 -13.45 -19.18 4.81
CA LEU A 471 -12.01 -19.15 4.99
C LEU A 471 -11.27 -20.45 4.62
N PRO A 472 -11.77 -21.67 4.94
CA PRO A 472 -11.05 -22.91 4.69
C PRO A 472 -10.67 -23.11 3.21
N ASP A 473 -11.60 -22.83 2.29
CA ASP A 473 -11.40 -23.00 0.85
C ASP A 473 -10.40 -21.97 0.30
N PHE A 474 -10.44 -20.75 0.83
CA PHE A 474 -9.47 -19.72 0.43
C PHE A 474 -8.07 -20.03 0.94
N ILE A 475 -7.93 -20.56 2.16
CA ILE A 475 -6.63 -21.01 2.67
C ILE A 475 -6.08 -22.14 1.80
N GLU A 476 -6.93 -23.04 1.30
CA GLU A 476 -6.53 -24.09 0.35
C GLU A 476 -5.96 -23.50 -0.95
N GLU A 477 -6.67 -22.57 -1.58
CA GLU A 477 -6.20 -21.85 -2.77
C GLU A 477 -4.85 -21.15 -2.52
N LEU A 478 -4.71 -20.46 -1.39
CA LEU A 478 -3.45 -19.80 -1.01
C LEU A 478 -2.31 -20.80 -0.79
N MET A 479 -2.59 -21.96 -0.20
CA MET A 479 -1.59 -23.01 0.02
C MET A 479 -1.13 -23.64 -1.30
N GLU A 480 -2.03 -23.82 -2.26
CA GLU A 480 -1.70 -24.28 -3.62
C GLU A 480 -0.85 -23.26 -4.37
N LYS A 481 -1.27 -21.99 -4.38
CA LYS A 481 -0.47 -20.88 -4.95
C LYS A 481 0.92 -20.82 -4.33
N ARG A 482 1.01 -20.98 -3.00
CA ARG A 482 2.30 -21.02 -2.28
C ARG A 482 3.15 -22.23 -2.66
N LYS A 483 2.53 -23.39 -2.92
CA LYS A 483 3.25 -24.59 -3.38
C LYS A 483 3.84 -24.34 -4.78
N ASN A 484 3.04 -23.83 -5.71
CA ASN A 484 3.46 -23.54 -7.08
C ASN A 484 4.60 -22.50 -7.10
N ALA A 485 4.49 -21.45 -6.28
CA ALA A 485 5.55 -20.47 -6.06
C ALA A 485 6.88 -21.09 -5.62
N LYS A 486 6.84 -22.03 -4.66
CA LYS A 486 8.06 -22.74 -4.21
C LYS A 486 8.67 -23.61 -5.31
N GLU A 487 7.83 -24.26 -6.12
CA GLU A 487 8.26 -25.16 -7.20
C GLU A 487 8.88 -24.41 -8.37
N LEU A 488 8.39 -23.21 -8.67
CA LEU A 488 8.94 -22.32 -9.71
C LEU A 488 10.25 -21.61 -9.31
N GLY A 489 10.82 -21.94 -8.13
CA GLY A 489 12.01 -21.25 -7.63
C GLY A 489 11.77 -19.79 -7.27
N ASP A 490 10.51 -19.34 -7.25
CA ASP A 490 10.12 -17.99 -6.85
C ASP A 490 10.29 -17.85 -5.34
N ALA A 491 11.54 -17.61 -4.95
CA ALA A 491 11.98 -17.48 -3.57
C ALA A 491 11.21 -16.38 -2.81
N LEU A 492 10.58 -15.44 -3.52
CA LEU A 492 9.89 -14.28 -2.99
C LEU A 492 8.47 -14.62 -2.52
N THR A 493 7.74 -15.44 -3.27
CA THR A 493 6.34 -15.80 -3.00
C THR A 493 6.20 -17.11 -2.20
N GLY A 494 7.15 -18.05 -2.31
CA GLY A 494 7.13 -19.32 -1.58
C GLY A 494 7.52 -19.25 -0.09
N ARG A 495 8.30 -18.23 0.31
CA ARG A 495 8.91 -18.12 1.65
C ARG A 495 8.23 -17.06 2.52
N THR A 496 7.11 -17.42 3.13
CA THR A 496 6.47 -16.65 4.22
C THR A 496 6.63 -17.36 5.56
N GLY A 497 7.18 -16.65 6.56
CA GLY A 497 6.69 -16.79 7.95
C GLY A 497 7.67 -17.12 9.08
N THR A 498 8.84 -17.72 8.88
CA THR A 498 9.64 -18.18 10.05
C THR A 498 11.16 -18.10 9.94
N GLY A 499 11.72 -17.69 8.79
CA GLY A 499 13.17 -17.52 8.63
C GLY A 499 13.51 -16.07 8.37
N ASN A 500 14.34 -15.45 9.22
CA ASN A 500 15.03 -14.21 8.87
C ASN A 500 15.67 -14.36 7.49
N ARG A 501 15.35 -13.48 6.52
CA ARG A 501 16.14 -13.41 5.28
C ARG A 501 17.49 -12.77 5.65
N LYS A 502 18.50 -13.59 5.94
CA LYS A 502 19.92 -13.17 5.90
C LYS A 502 20.33 -13.09 4.43
N ALA A 503 20.94 -12.00 3.98
CA ALA A 503 21.19 -11.77 2.56
C ALA A 503 22.19 -12.76 1.93
N GLY A 504 22.99 -13.46 2.74
CA GLY A 504 23.98 -14.45 2.29
C GLY A 504 23.44 -15.78 1.70
N ARG A 505 22.16 -15.89 1.33
CA ARG A 505 21.58 -17.12 0.73
C ARG A 505 20.76 -16.86 -0.55
N ILE A 506 21.06 -15.79 -1.27
CA ILE A 506 20.60 -15.63 -2.65
C ILE A 506 21.66 -16.32 -3.53
N GLN A 507 21.49 -17.62 -3.78
CA GLN A 507 22.28 -18.29 -4.83
C GLN A 507 21.81 -17.79 -6.21
N PRO A 508 22.73 -17.65 -7.17
CA PRO A 508 22.50 -17.03 -8.47
C PRO A 508 21.39 -17.70 -9.29
#